data_AF-A0A8M1G902-F1
#
_entry.id   AF-A0A8M1G902-F1
#
_cell.length_a   1.000
_cell.length_b   1.000
_cell.length_c   1.000
_cell.angle_alpha   90.00
_cell.angle_beta   90.00
_cell.angle_gamma   90.00
#
_symmetry.space_group_name_H-M   'P 1'
#
loop_
_entity.id
_entity.type
_entity.pdbx_description
1 polymer ?
#
loop_
_entity_poly.entity_id
_entity_poly.type
_entity_poly.pdbx_seq_one_letter_code
_entity_poly.pdbx_strand_id
1 'polypeptide(L)'
;MCLENFHTNKCVCKEISIIPSNNLRDKVAGDVTHLMKWIQRGPGRGVSIRLQEEERERRKNYVPHVSAPDQETMEIDPDTKDMLKFWDFGSVSNLQVSLQLG
;
A
#
# COMPACT_ATOMS: atom_id res chain seq x y z
N MET A 1 4.57 18.44 -14.86
CA MET A 1 4.01 19.74 -14.39
C MET A 1 4.92 20.24 -13.29
N CYS A 2 5.37 21.50 -13.33
CA CYS A 2 6.34 22.02 -12.37
C CYS A 2 5.67 22.15 -10.98
N LEU A 3 5.71 21.09 -10.18
CA LEU A 3 4.97 20.89 -8.92
C LEU A 3 5.30 21.90 -7.81
N GLU A 4 6.28 22.79 -8.01
CA GLU A 4 6.75 23.74 -6.99
C GLU A 4 6.50 25.21 -7.32
N ASN A 5 6.00 25.54 -8.53
CA ASN A 5 5.82 26.93 -8.91
C ASN A 5 4.39 27.43 -8.63
N PHE A 6 4.26 28.30 -7.63
CA PHE A 6 2.99 28.93 -7.24
C PHE A 6 2.31 29.68 -8.40
N HIS A 7 3.08 30.39 -9.23
CA HIS A 7 2.51 31.15 -10.36
C HIS A 7 1.91 30.23 -11.42
N THR A 8 2.57 29.10 -11.70
CA THR A 8 2.05 28.09 -12.62
C THR A 8 0.77 27.47 -12.08
N ASN A 9 0.76 27.09 -10.79
CA ASN A 9 -0.42 26.51 -10.15
C ASN A 9 -1.60 27.49 -10.09
N LYS A 10 -1.33 28.79 -9.91
CA LYS A 10 -2.35 29.85 -9.96
C LYS A 10 -3.00 29.98 -11.35
N CYS A 11 -2.20 29.90 -12.42
CA CYS A 11 -2.73 29.90 -13.80
C CYS A 11 -3.58 28.65 -14.06
N VAL A 12 -3.08 27.48 -13.67
CA VAL A 12 -3.79 26.20 -13.84
C VAL A 12 -5.12 26.19 -13.08
N CYS A 13 -5.18 26.70 -11.84
CA CYS A 13 -6.43 26.80 -11.09
C CYS A 13 -7.46 27.71 -11.77
N LYS A 14 -7.02 28.75 -12.50
CA LYS A 14 -7.89 29.65 -13.27
C LYS A 14 -8.45 28.98 -14.53
N GLU A 15 -7.69 28.09 -15.15
CA GLU A 15 -8.12 27.34 -16.33
C GLU A 15 -9.11 26.22 -15.98
N ILE A 16 -8.88 25.54 -14.85
CA ILE A 16 -9.68 24.37 -14.44
C ILE A 16 -10.97 24.79 -13.70
N SER A 17 -10.99 25.95 -13.05
CA SER A 17 -12.12 26.35 -12.19
C SER A 17 -12.47 27.84 -12.25
N ILE A 18 -13.77 28.13 -12.16
CA ILE A 18 -14.29 29.50 -12.09
C ILE A 18 -14.30 29.95 -10.63
N ILE A 19 -13.22 30.59 -10.21
CA ILE A 19 -13.11 31.19 -8.87
C ILE A 19 -13.35 32.70 -8.95
N PRO A 20 -14.33 33.26 -8.23
CA PRO A 20 -14.70 34.67 -8.38
C PRO A 20 -13.69 35.64 -7.76
N SER A 21 -13.09 35.31 -6.62
CA SER A 21 -12.18 36.23 -5.91
C SER A 21 -10.70 35.86 -6.05
N ASN A 22 -9.85 36.87 -6.11
CA ASN A 22 -8.40 36.69 -6.24
C ASN A 22 -7.78 36.10 -4.96
N ASN A 23 -8.26 36.50 -3.79
CA ASN A 23 -7.76 35.96 -2.52
C ASN A 23 -8.11 34.47 -2.36
N LEU A 24 -9.29 34.03 -2.82
CA LEU A 24 -9.64 32.61 -2.80
C LEU A 24 -8.79 31.82 -3.80
N ARG A 25 -8.50 32.37 -4.99
CA ARG A 25 -7.58 31.74 -5.95
C ARG A 25 -6.21 31.51 -5.34
N ASP A 26 -5.68 32.50 -4.63
CA ASP A 26 -4.36 32.40 -4.02
C ASP A 26 -4.31 31.39 -2.88
N LYS A 27 -5.39 31.28 -2.10
CA LYS A 27 -5.56 30.25 -1.08
C LYS A 27 -5.57 28.84 -1.70
N VAL A 28 -6.41 28.62 -2.70
CA VAL A 28 -6.53 27.32 -3.40
C VAL A 28 -5.21 26.92 -4.07
N ALA A 29 -4.55 27.86 -4.76
CA ALA A 29 -3.25 27.59 -5.37
C ALA A 29 -2.17 27.25 -4.30
N GLY A 30 -2.23 27.88 -3.13
CA GLY A 30 -1.39 27.56 -1.97
C GLY A 30 -1.62 26.14 -1.46
N ASP A 31 -2.88 25.77 -1.22
CA ASP A 31 -3.26 24.45 -0.73
C ASP A 31 -2.88 23.35 -1.73
N VAL A 32 -3.08 23.57 -3.03
CA VAL A 32 -2.66 22.65 -4.11
C VAL A 32 -1.14 22.50 -4.13
N THR A 33 -0.39 23.58 -3.97
CA THR A 33 1.08 23.52 -3.92
C THR A 33 1.57 22.73 -2.70
N HIS A 34 0.92 22.90 -1.55
CA HIS A 34 1.23 22.13 -0.35
C HIS A 34 0.92 20.64 -0.55
N LEU A 35 -0.23 20.32 -1.14
CA LEU A 35 -0.65 18.96 -1.48
C LEU A 35 0.32 18.27 -2.45
N MET A 36 0.76 18.99 -3.50
CA MET A 36 1.74 18.48 -4.47
C MET A 36 3.09 18.14 -3.81
N LYS A 37 3.56 18.97 -2.87
CA LYS A 37 4.76 18.67 -2.07
C LYS A 37 4.57 17.47 -1.16
N TRP A 38 3.36 17.28 -0.63
CA TRP A 38 3.05 16.13 0.22
C TRP A 38 3.03 14.82 -0.58
N ILE A 39 2.41 14.81 -1.76
CA ILE A 39 2.34 13.65 -2.66
C ILE A 39 3.73 13.18 -3.10
N GLN A 40 4.67 14.10 -3.35
CA GLN A 40 6.04 13.74 -3.70
C GLN A 40 6.77 12.94 -2.61
N ARG A 41 6.43 13.18 -1.33
CA ARG A 41 7.03 12.45 -0.19
C ARG A 41 6.43 11.07 0.01
N GLY A 42 5.23 10.83 -0.51
CA GLY A 42 4.54 9.55 -0.40
C GLY A 42 3.01 9.68 -0.48
N PRO A 43 2.30 8.55 -0.48
CA PRO A 43 0.84 8.56 -0.49
C PRO A 43 0.31 9.18 0.81
N GLY A 44 -0.27 10.38 0.71
CA GLY A 44 -0.94 11.06 1.80
C GLY A 44 -2.27 10.39 2.17
N ARG A 45 -2.64 10.38 3.45
CA ARG A 45 -3.94 9.85 3.90
C ARG A 45 -5.09 10.69 3.33
N GLY A 46 -6.08 10.04 2.73
CA GLY A 46 -7.28 10.71 2.22
C GLY A 46 -7.17 11.31 0.82
N VAL A 47 -6.07 11.04 0.10
CA VAL A 47 -5.89 11.46 -1.29
C VAL A 47 -5.79 10.21 -2.17
N SER A 48 -6.75 10.01 -3.06
CA SER A 48 -6.67 8.99 -4.12
C SER A 48 -6.23 9.66 -5.41
N ILE A 49 -5.13 9.16 -5.98
CA ILE A 49 -4.68 9.52 -7.32
C ILE A 49 -4.73 8.25 -8.14
N ARG A 50 -5.36 8.30 -9.31
CA ARG A 50 -5.51 7.13 -10.20
C ARG A 50 -4.20 6.39 -10.44
N LEU A 51 -3.10 7.13 -10.67
CA LEU A 51 -1.76 6.55 -10.84
C LEU A 51 -1.27 5.77 -9.59
N GLN A 52 -1.57 6.26 -8.40
CA GLN A 52 -1.22 5.56 -7.15
C GLN A 52 -2.08 4.33 -6.93
N GLU A 53 -3.34 4.36 -7.35
CA GLU A 53 -4.24 3.21 -7.29
C GLU A 53 -3.80 2.12 -8.26
N GLU A 54 -3.49 2.45 -9.51
CA GLU A 54 -2.96 1.50 -10.51
C GLU A 54 -1.64 0.87 -10.05
N GLU A 55 -0.70 1.66 -9.52
CA GLU A 55 0.55 1.15 -8.95
C GLU A 55 0.31 0.26 -7.72
N ARG A 56 -0.68 0.61 -6.87
CA ARG A 56 -1.10 -0.22 -5.73
C ARG A 56 -1.71 -1.53 -6.21
N GLU A 57 -2.52 -1.52 -7.26
CA GLU A 57 -3.14 -2.70 -7.85
C GLU A 57 -2.06 -3.64 -8.41
N ARG A 58 -1.07 -3.10 -9.13
CA ARG A 58 0.06 -3.88 -9.66
C ARG A 58 0.89 -4.53 -8.55
N ARG A 59 1.12 -3.81 -7.45
CA ARG A 59 1.85 -4.34 -6.28
C ARG A 59 1.03 -5.37 -5.49
N LYS A 60 -0.28 -5.18 -5.36
CA LYS A 60 -1.17 -6.14 -4.70
C LYS A 60 -1.30 -7.44 -5.50
N ASN A 61 -1.36 -7.33 -6.82
CA ASN A 61 -1.46 -8.49 -7.72
C ASN A 61 -0.11 -9.19 -7.92
N TYR A 62 0.95 -8.75 -7.24
CA TYR A 62 2.25 -9.41 -7.30
C TYR A 62 2.19 -10.74 -6.53
N VAL A 63 2.15 -11.83 -7.29
CA VAL A 63 2.34 -13.18 -6.76
C VAL A 63 3.83 -13.50 -6.85
N PRO A 64 4.53 -13.74 -5.71
CA PRO A 64 5.92 -14.16 -5.75
C PRO A 64 6.05 -15.53 -6.42
N HIS A 65 7.20 -15.82 -7.03
CA HIS A 65 7.46 -17.12 -7.66
C HIS A 65 7.47 -18.28 -6.65
N VAL A 66 7.80 -17.99 -5.39
CA VAL A 66 7.77 -18.96 -4.29
C VAL A 66 6.76 -18.45 -3.29
N SER A 67 5.70 -19.24 -3.06
CA SER A 67 4.74 -18.93 -1.99
C SER A 67 5.40 -19.29 -0.66
N ALA A 68 5.18 -18.50 0.38
CA ALA A 68 5.60 -18.85 1.74
C ALA A 68 5.22 -20.29 2.18
N PRO A 69 4.05 -20.87 1.81
CA PRO A 69 3.73 -22.25 2.12
C PRO A 69 4.44 -23.32 1.28
N ASP A 70 5.15 -22.98 0.19
CA ASP A 70 5.89 -23.95 -0.65
C ASP A 70 7.24 -24.35 -0.02
N GLN A 71 7.40 -24.16 1.29
CA GLN A 71 8.58 -24.64 2.00
C GLN A 71 8.58 -26.17 2.04
N GLU A 72 9.73 -26.76 1.71
CA GLU A 72 9.93 -28.21 1.67
C GLU A 72 9.74 -28.88 3.05
N THR A 73 9.83 -28.08 4.12
CA THR A 73 9.62 -28.52 5.52
C THR A 73 8.83 -27.45 6.28
N MET A 74 7.66 -27.83 6.81
CA MET A 74 6.88 -26.98 7.70
C MET A 74 7.20 -27.34 9.15
N GLU A 75 7.63 -26.34 9.93
CA GLU A 75 7.82 -26.49 11.37
C GLU A 75 6.48 -26.40 12.10
N ILE A 76 6.18 -27.39 12.94
CA ILE A 76 4.96 -27.45 13.74
C ILE A 76 5.26 -27.63 15.22
N ASP A 77 4.44 -27.01 16.05
CA ASP A 77 4.45 -27.22 17.49
C ASP A 77 3.98 -28.64 17.86
N PRO A 78 4.42 -29.18 19.01
CA PRO A 78 3.95 -30.48 19.53
C PRO A 78 2.43 -30.57 19.69
N ASP A 79 1.79 -29.49 20.17
CA ASP A 79 0.34 -29.42 20.35
C ASP A 79 -0.41 -29.52 19.01
N THR A 80 0.12 -28.86 17.98
CA THR A 80 -0.42 -28.89 16.62
C THR A 80 -0.31 -30.28 16.00
N LYS A 81 0.76 -31.03 16.32
CA LYS A 81 0.90 -32.44 15.89
C LYS A 81 -0.18 -33.33 16.50
N ASP A 82 -0.54 -33.11 17.76
CA ASP A 82 -1.57 -33.91 18.43
C ASP A 82 -2.98 -33.53 17.95
N MET A 83 -3.22 -32.26 17.63
CA MET A 83 -4.44 -31.84 16.92
C MET A 83 -4.57 -32.51 15.54
N LEU A 84 -3.48 -32.59 14.77
CA LEU A 84 -3.49 -33.24 13.45
C LEU A 84 -3.77 -34.75 13.52
N LYS A 85 -3.29 -35.43 14.57
CA LYS A 85 -3.63 -36.84 14.83
C LYS A 85 -5.11 -37.01 15.19
N PHE A 86 -5.67 -36.09 15.96
CA PHE A 86 -7.07 -36.14 16.36
C PHE A 86 -8.04 -35.95 15.19
N TRP A 87 -7.65 -35.17 14.18
CA TRP A 87 -8.42 -34.96 12.96
C TRP A 87 -8.10 -35.95 11.83
N ASP A 88 -7.41 -37.06 12.12
CA ASP A 88 -6.98 -38.09 11.16
C ASP A 88 -6.08 -37.57 10.01
N PHE A 89 -5.47 -36.39 10.15
CA PHE A 89 -4.46 -35.84 9.22
C PHE A 89 -3.03 -36.27 9.56
N GLY A 90 -2.85 -37.39 10.27
CA GLY A 90 -1.56 -37.84 10.78
C GLY A 90 -0.53 -38.27 9.72
N SER A 91 -0.93 -38.40 8.44
CA SER A 91 -0.07 -38.86 7.34
C SER A 91 0.43 -37.75 6.41
N VAL A 92 0.29 -36.48 6.79
CA VAL A 92 0.80 -35.35 6.00
C VAL A 92 2.33 -35.38 6.01
N SER A 93 2.94 -35.51 4.83
CA SER A 93 4.39 -35.47 4.63
C SER A 93 4.95 -34.07 4.89
N ASN A 94 6.25 -33.96 5.15
CA ASN A 94 7.00 -32.69 5.25
C ASN A 94 6.76 -31.86 6.53
N LEU A 95 6.38 -32.50 7.64
CA LEU A 95 6.22 -31.87 8.95
C LEU A 95 7.44 -32.14 9.85
N GLN A 96 8.09 -31.09 10.36
CA GLN A 96 9.15 -31.19 11.37
C GLN A 96 8.66 -30.59 12.69
N VAL A 97 8.85 -31.30 13.80
CA VAL A 97 8.52 -30.76 15.12
C VAL A 97 9.70 -29.92 15.61
N SER A 98 9.52 -28.62 15.77
CA SER A 98 10.51 -27.77 16.45
C SER A 98 10.09 -27.57 17.90
N LEU A 99 11.02 -27.79 18.83
CA LEU A 99 10.84 -27.43 20.24
C LEU A 99 11.34 -26.00 20.40
N GLN A 100 10.51 -25.01 20.08
CA GLN A 100 10.74 -23.68 20.65
C GLN A 100 10.41 -23.76 22.14
N LEU A 101 11.44 -24.05 22.93
CA LEU A 101 11.47 -23.84 24.37
C LEU A 101 11.23 -22.36 24.63
N GLY A 102 9.97 -22.00 24.90
CA GLY A 102 9.60 -20.83 25.69
C GLY A 102 9.58 -21.19 27.16
#